data_AF-A0AAV4EJY2-F1
#
_entry.id   AF-A0AAV4EJY2-F1
#
_cell.length_a   1.000
_cell.length_b   1.000
_cell.length_c   1.000
_cell.angle_alpha   90.00
_cell.angle_beta   90.00
_cell.angle_gamma   90.00
#
_symmetry.space_group_name_H-M   'P 1'
#
loop_
_entity.id
_entity.type
_entity.pdbx_description
1 polymer ?
#
loop_
_entity_poly.entity_id
_entity_poly.type
_entity_poly.pdbx_seq_one_letter_code
_entity_poly.pdbx_strand_id
1 'polypeptide(L)'
;MLYGCETWTVRKADELKIEAAEMWFFRRLLRVSWKDRRTNGNVLAEMGTGRTLLSLVKERRLKYIGHAERNTKNDLMKTIFEEKTEAKRGRGRPSLSYVDQASKATGLKLQSISQKSQDRVI
;
A
#
# COMPACT_ATOMS: atom_id res chain seq x y z
N MET A 1 -4.35 -5.07 12.37
CA MET A 1 -3.26 -5.28 11.40
C MET A 1 -3.03 -4.07 10.49
N LEU A 2 -4.07 -3.45 9.92
CA LEU A 2 -3.91 -2.33 8.96
C LEU A 2 -3.95 -0.92 9.58
N TYR A 3 -3.86 -0.79 10.90
CA TYR A 3 -3.88 0.52 11.55
C TYR A 3 -2.61 1.29 11.19
N GLY A 4 -2.75 2.55 10.74
CA GLY A 4 -1.62 3.38 10.32
C GLY A 4 -0.89 2.88 9.07
N CYS A 5 -1.42 1.89 8.33
CA CYS A 5 -0.74 1.36 7.14
C CYS A 5 -0.61 2.39 5.99
N GLU A 6 -1.39 3.46 6.08
CA GLU A 6 -1.42 4.57 5.13
C GLU A 6 -0.29 5.58 5.35
N THR A 7 0.35 5.63 6.52
CA THR A 7 1.38 6.65 6.84
C THR A 7 2.81 6.21 6.53
N TRP A 8 3.05 4.92 6.30
CA TRP A 8 4.40 4.37 6.09
C TRP A 8 4.67 3.84 4.67
N THR A 9 5.96 3.79 4.31
CA THR A 9 6.45 3.14 3.10
C THR A 9 6.51 1.62 3.29
N VAL A 10 5.86 0.85 2.41
CA VAL A 10 5.90 -0.62 2.45
C VAL A 10 7.07 -1.11 1.59
N ARG A 11 7.97 -1.92 2.17
CA ARG A 11 9.06 -2.55 1.42
C ARG A 11 8.58 -3.87 0.82
N LYS A 12 9.33 -4.42 -0.14
CA LYS A 12 8.99 -5.71 -0.76
C LYS A 12 8.88 -6.86 0.26
N ALA A 13 9.74 -6.85 1.29
CA ALA A 13 9.66 -7.81 2.38
C ALA A 13 8.35 -7.69 3.18
N ASP A 14 7.85 -6.46 3.37
CA ASP A 14 6.60 -6.21 4.08
C ASP A 14 5.39 -6.62 3.24
N GLU A 15 5.43 -6.41 1.91
CA GLU A 15 4.41 -6.94 0.99
C GLU A 15 4.29 -8.46 1.12
N LEU A 16 5.42 -9.19 1.13
CA LEU A 16 5.43 -10.64 1.28
C LEU A 16 4.87 -11.09 2.64
N LYS A 17 5.18 -10.36 3.72
CA LYS A 17 4.61 -10.64 5.05
C LYS A 17 3.11 -10.43 5.08
N ILE A 18 2.60 -9.39 4.44
CA ILE A 18 1.15 -9.13 4.33
C ILE A 18 0.46 -10.24 3.55
N GLU A 19 1.01 -10.65 2.41
CA GLU A 19 0.46 -11.76 1.61
C GLU A 19 0.50 -13.09 2.38
N ALA A 20 1.57 -13.36 3.14
CA ALA A 20 1.69 -14.54 3.98
C ALA A 20 0.66 -14.53 5.13
N ALA A 21 0.46 -13.37 5.77
CA ALA A 21 -0.56 -13.19 6.81
C ALA A 21 -1.97 -13.42 6.26
N GLU A 22 -2.27 -12.90 5.07
CA GLU A 22 -3.54 -13.12 4.38
C GLU A 22 -3.81 -14.62 4.16
N MET A 23 -2.81 -15.33 3.62
CA MET A 23 -2.90 -16.77 3.42
C MET A 23 -3.04 -17.55 4.73
N TRP A 24 -2.40 -17.08 5.80
CA TRP A 24 -2.53 -17.67 7.12
C TRP A 24 -3.96 -17.51 7.67
N PHE A 25 -4.56 -16.32 7.53
CA PHE A 25 -5.97 -16.11 7.90
C PHE A 25 -6.92 -17.03 7.14
N PHE A 26 -6.75 -17.15 5.82
CA PHE A 26 -7.60 -18.05 5.01
C PHE A 26 -7.45 -19.52 5.38
N ARG A 27 -6.22 -19.99 5.60
CA ARG A 27 -5.99 -21.37 6.06
C ARG A 27 -6.62 -21.62 7.43
N ARG A 28 -6.54 -20.64 8.34
CA ARG A 28 -7.14 -20.74 9.67
C ARG A 28 -8.66 -20.75 9.60
N LEU A 29 -9.26 -19.91 8.75
CA LEU A 29 -10.70 -19.83 8.53
C LEU A 29 -11.26 -21.14 7.95
N LEU A 30 -10.60 -21.68 6.93
CA LEU A 30 -10.96 -22.95 6.29
C LEU A 30 -10.51 -24.18 7.08
N ARG A 31 -9.88 -24.00 8.25
CA ARG A 31 -9.35 -25.07 9.11
C ARG A 31 -8.44 -26.06 8.38
N VAL A 32 -7.66 -25.59 7.40
CA VAL A 32 -6.75 -26.41 6.61
C VAL A 32 -5.61 -26.92 7.48
N SER A 33 -5.44 -28.23 7.54
CA SER A 33 -4.32 -28.87 8.23
C SER A 33 -3.08 -28.81 7.35
N TRP A 34 -1.89 -28.77 7.97
CA TRP A 34 -0.64 -28.90 7.23
C TRP A 34 -0.53 -30.26 6.52
N LYS A 35 -1.22 -31.29 7.02
CA LYS A 35 -1.27 -32.64 6.42
C LYS A 35 -1.96 -32.66 5.07
N ASP A 36 -2.86 -31.72 4.82
CA ASP A 36 -3.66 -31.66 3.59
C ASP A 36 -2.81 -31.20 2.39
N ARG A 37 -1.59 -30.71 2.63
CA ARG A 37 -0.61 -30.24 1.62
C ARG A 37 -1.23 -29.33 0.54
N ARG A 38 -2.25 -28.55 0.90
CA ARG A 38 -2.97 -27.70 -0.04
C ARG A 38 -2.14 -26.51 -0.50
N THR A 39 -2.14 -26.32 -1.82
CA THR A 39 -1.50 -25.17 -2.48
C THR A 39 -2.23 -23.87 -2.13
N ASN A 40 -1.52 -22.74 -2.24
CA ASN A 40 -2.14 -21.41 -2.05
C ASN A 40 -3.28 -21.18 -3.06
N GLY A 41 -3.13 -21.67 -4.30
CA GLY A 41 -4.15 -21.53 -5.34
C GLY A 41 -5.46 -22.21 -4.95
N ASN A 42 -5.40 -23.42 -4.42
CA ASN A 42 -6.61 -24.14 -3.99
C ASN A 42 -7.32 -23.41 -2.84
N VAL A 43 -6.56 -22.86 -1.90
CA VAL A 43 -7.12 -22.10 -0.75
C VAL A 43 -7.82 -20.83 -1.24
N LEU A 44 -7.23 -20.11 -2.20
CA LEU A 44 -7.84 -18.91 -2.77
C LEU A 44 -9.08 -19.23 -3.62
N ALA A 45 -9.05 -20.33 -4.38
CA ALA A 45 -10.20 -20.78 -5.17
C ALA A 45 -11.41 -21.11 -4.30
N GLU A 46 -11.19 -21.79 -3.16
CA GLU A 46 -12.27 -22.12 -2.22
C GLU A 46 -12.80 -20.90 -1.46
N MET A 47 -11.92 -19.94 -1.12
CA MET A 47 -12.34 -18.66 -0.58
C MET A 47 -13.16 -17.82 -1.58
N GLY A 48 -13.16 -18.17 -2.86
CA GLY A 48 -13.83 -17.41 -3.93
C GLY A 48 -13.28 -15.99 -4.12
N THR A 49 -12.11 -15.69 -3.56
CA THR A 49 -11.55 -14.34 -3.48
C THR A 49 -10.05 -14.35 -3.74
N GLY A 50 -9.56 -13.27 -4.37
CA GLY A 50 -8.12 -13.04 -4.54
C GLY A 50 -7.48 -12.45 -3.29
N ARG A 51 -6.17 -12.21 -3.36
CA ARG A 51 -5.45 -11.42 -2.35
C ARG A 51 -5.90 -9.97 -2.42
N THR A 52 -6.48 -9.46 -1.34
CA THR A 52 -7.08 -8.12 -1.24
C THR A 52 -6.40 -7.22 -0.21
N LEU A 53 -5.68 -7.77 0.76
CA LEU A 53 -5.07 -6.96 1.82
C LEU A 53 -4.03 -5.98 1.28
N LEU A 54 -3.17 -6.42 0.35
CA LEU A 54 -2.15 -5.54 -0.21
C LEU A 54 -2.76 -4.44 -1.08
N SER A 55 -3.80 -4.74 -1.87
CA SER A 55 -4.51 -3.71 -2.65
C SER A 55 -5.21 -2.71 -1.76
N LEU A 56 -5.84 -3.16 -0.67
CA LEU A 56 -6.48 -2.28 0.31
C LEU A 56 -5.48 -1.32 0.98
N VAL A 57 -4.26 -1.78 1.31
CA VAL A 57 -3.21 -0.90 1.85
C VAL A 57 -2.82 0.18 0.84
N LYS A 58 -2.68 -0.18 -0.44
CA LYS A 58 -2.36 0.78 -1.50
C LYS A 58 -3.48 1.79 -1.69
N GLU A 59 -4.73 1.35 -1.69
CA GLU A 59 -5.92 2.20 -1.81
C GLU A 59 -6.03 3.19 -0.65
N ARG A 60 -5.90 2.71 0.60
CA ARG A 60 -5.92 3.59 1.79
C ARG A 60 -4.85 4.64 1.76
N ARG A 61 -3.64 4.28 1.32
CA ARG A 61 -2.55 5.23 1.12
C ARG A 61 -2.92 6.34 0.12
N LEU A 62 -3.47 5.98 -1.03
CA LEU A 62 -3.89 6.96 -2.04
C LEU A 62 -5.00 7.88 -1.49
N LYS A 63 -5.97 7.31 -0.78
CA LYS A 63 -7.01 8.10 -0.09
C LYS A 63 -6.42 9.06 0.94
N TYR A 64 -5.40 8.62 1.67
CA TYR A 64 -4.71 9.45 2.67
C TYR A 64 -3.93 10.60 2.01
N ILE A 65 -3.26 10.36 0.88
CA ILE A 65 -2.64 11.43 0.08
C ILE A 65 -3.68 12.47 -0.30
N GLY A 66 -4.81 12.03 -0.86
CA GLY A 66 -5.87 12.97 -1.22
C GLY A 66 -6.51 13.68 -0.03
N HIS A 67 -6.56 13.05 1.14
CA HIS A 67 -6.97 13.70 2.37
C HIS A 67 -5.99 14.81 2.79
N ALA A 68 -4.68 14.52 2.78
CA ALA A 68 -3.63 15.47 3.13
C ALA A 68 -3.60 16.68 2.17
N GLU A 69 -3.72 16.45 0.86
CA GLU A 69 -3.77 17.51 -0.16
C GLU A 69 -4.96 18.48 0.04
N ARG A 70 -6.11 17.93 0.43
CA ARG A 70 -7.35 18.72 0.66
C ARG A 70 -7.36 19.42 2.01
N ASN A 71 -6.47 19.06 2.93
CA ASN A 71 -6.38 19.75 4.21
C ASN A 71 -5.87 21.18 3.98
N THR A 72 -6.69 22.18 4.31
CA THR A 72 -6.39 23.60 4.11
C THR A 72 -5.45 24.17 5.17
N LYS A 73 -5.24 23.44 6.27
CA LYS A 73 -4.23 23.77 7.27
C LYS A 73 -2.86 23.32 6.78
N ASN A 74 -1.81 24.03 7.22
CA ASN A 74 -0.42 23.65 6.99
C ASN A 74 -0.08 22.39 7.81
N ASP A 75 -0.57 21.26 7.34
CA ASP A 75 -0.38 19.95 7.95
C ASP A 75 0.98 19.41 7.53
N LEU A 76 1.69 18.81 8.49
CA LEU A 76 3.04 18.28 8.31
C LEU A 76 3.13 17.37 7.07
N MET A 77 2.09 16.57 6.84
CA MET A 77 2.06 15.64 5.71
C MET A 77 1.96 16.34 4.36
N LYS A 78 1.24 17.46 4.27
CA LYS A 78 1.17 18.26 3.04
C LYS A 78 2.52 18.85 2.72
N THR A 79 3.19 19.42 3.73
CA THR A 79 4.57 19.91 3.60
C THR A 79 5.52 18.77 3.18
N ILE A 80 5.44 17.58 3.80
CA ILE A 80 6.28 16.43 3.42
C ILE A 80 6.03 15.95 1.98
N PHE A 81 4.82 16.09 1.45
CA PHE A 81 4.51 15.70 0.06
C PHE A 81 4.94 16.73 -0.97
N GLU A 82 4.73 18.02 -0.69
CA GLU A 82 5.12 19.13 -1.54
C GLU A 82 6.64 19.34 -1.54
N GLU A 83 7.22 19.31 -0.33
CA GLU A 83 8.65 19.43 -0.09
C GLU A 83 9.27 18.06 -0.35
N LYS A 84 9.68 17.81 -1.60
CA LYS A 84 10.63 16.74 -1.92
C LYS A 84 11.85 16.97 -1.03
N THR A 85 11.91 16.28 0.11
CA THR A 85 13.07 16.33 1.00
C THR A 85 14.34 16.24 0.16
N GLU A 86 15.09 17.35 0.10
CA GLU A 86 16.31 17.51 -0.72
C GLU A 86 17.47 16.63 -0.21
N ALA A 87 17.15 15.62 0.58
CA ALA A 87 18.08 14.66 1.10
C ALA A 87 18.78 13.94 -0.07
N LYS A 88 20.10 14.10 -0.12
CA LYS A 88 20.96 13.40 -1.07
C LYS A 88 20.80 11.89 -0.86
N ARG A 89 20.19 11.21 -1.83
CA ARG A 89 20.06 9.76 -1.81
C ARG A 89 21.45 9.12 -1.99
N GLY A 90 21.74 8.08 -1.19
CA GLY A 90 23.01 7.36 -1.28
C GLY A 90 23.22 6.68 -2.64
N ARG A 91 24.48 6.31 -2.94
CA ARG A 91 24.84 5.59 -4.17
C ARG A 91 24.29 4.16 -4.13
N GLY A 92 23.66 3.70 -5.22
CA GLY A 92 23.03 2.38 -5.33
C GLY A 92 21.55 2.46 -5.66
N ARG A 93 20.79 1.38 -5.43
CA ARG A 93 19.33 1.36 -5.63
C ARG A 93 18.66 2.20 -4.54
N PRO A 94 18.00 3.33 -4.87
CA PRO A 94 17.36 4.14 -3.85
C PRO A 94 16.18 3.41 -3.21
N SER A 95 15.93 3.66 -1.92
CA SER A 95 14.69 3.25 -1.28
C SER A 95 13.50 3.96 -1.97
N LEU A 96 12.39 3.24 -2.10
CA LEU A 96 11.14 3.81 -2.59
C LEU A 96 10.60 4.82 -1.56
N SER A 97 10.55 6.09 -1.94
CA SER A 97 9.85 7.12 -1.17
C SER A 97 8.35 6.84 -1.15
N TYR A 98 7.64 7.45 -0.20
CA TYR A 98 6.19 7.40 -0.13
C TYR A 98 5.53 7.86 -1.43
N VAL A 99 6.01 8.97 -2.00
CA VAL A 99 5.58 9.49 -3.31
C VAL A 99 5.89 8.50 -4.43
N ASP A 100 7.08 7.89 -4.41
CA ASP A 100 7.48 6.91 -5.43
C ASP A 100 6.56 5.68 -5.40
N GLN A 101 6.08 5.27 -4.23
CA GLN A 101 5.12 4.18 -4.09
C GLN A 101 3.72 4.56 -4.60
N ALA A 102 3.27 5.79 -4.36
CA ALA A 102 2.00 6.29 -4.91
C ALA A 102 2.05 6.37 -6.44
N SER A 103 3.17 6.86 -6.98
CA SER A 103 3.42 6.89 -8.43
C SER A 103 3.44 5.49 -9.02
N LYS A 104 4.10 4.53 -8.36
CA LYS A 104 4.13 3.14 -8.80
C LYS A 104 2.75 2.46 -8.75
N ALA A 105 1.90 2.83 -7.79
CA ALA A 105 0.55 2.27 -7.65
C ALA A 105 -0.42 2.79 -8.71
N THR A 106 -0.29 4.06 -9.10
CA THR A 106 -1.21 4.72 -10.05
C THR A 106 -0.67 4.75 -11.48
N GLY A 107 0.63 4.60 -11.68
CA GLY A 107 1.32 4.87 -12.95
C GLY A 107 1.39 6.36 -13.30
N LEU A 108 1.05 7.25 -12.36
CA LEU A 108 0.95 8.69 -12.58
C LEU A 108 2.09 9.45 -11.89
N LYS A 109 2.38 10.66 -12.38
CA LYS A 109 3.28 11.62 -11.71
C LYS A 109 2.57 12.25 -10.50
N LEU A 110 3.34 12.70 -9.51
CA LEU A 110 2.82 13.32 -8.27
C LEU A 110 1.82 14.46 -8.56
N GLN A 111 2.10 15.35 -9.52
CA GLN A 111 1.19 16.44 -9.88
C GLN A 111 -0.18 15.93 -10.34
N SER A 112 -0.18 14.90 -11.20
CA SER A 112 -1.41 14.28 -11.68
C SER A 112 -2.16 13.52 -10.58
N ILE A 113 -1.44 12.98 -9.60
CA ILE A 113 -2.03 12.34 -8.41
C ILE A 113 -2.69 13.39 -7.52
N SER A 114 -2.02 14.50 -7.23
CA SER A 114 -2.57 15.62 -6.44
C SER A 114 -3.84 16.18 -7.11
N GLN A 115 -3.78 16.45 -8.42
CA GLN A 115 -4.94 16.98 -9.15
C GLN A 115 -6.13 16.02 -9.15
N LYS A 116 -5.91 14.75 -9.49
CA LYS A 116 -7.00 13.74 -9.43
C LYS A 116 -7.49 13.46 -8.01
N SER A 117 -6.64 13.66 -7.01
CA SER A 117 -7.04 13.56 -5.61
C SER A 117 -7.95 14.72 -5.20
N GLN A 118 -7.73 15.93 -5.71
CA GLN A 118 -8.65 17.05 -5.53
C GLN A 118 -10.01 16.73 -6.14
N ASP A 119 -10.02 16.16 -7.35
CA ASP A 119 -11.22 15.82 -8.11
C ASP A 119 -11.95 14.56 -7.60
N ARG A 120 -11.45 13.88 -6.56
CA ARG A 120 -11.97 12.61 -6.00
C ARG A 120 -12.06 11.47 -7.03
N VAL A 121 -11.15 11.45 -8.01
CA VAL A 121 -11.11 10.45 -9.09
C VAL A 121 -10.20 9.26 -8.75
N ILE A 122 -9.38 9.37 -7.70
CA ILE A 122 -8.50 8.30 -7.17
C ILE A 122 -8.82 8.06 -5.69
#